data_AF-A0A811Q8E2-F1
#
_entry.id   AF-A0A811Q8E2-F1
#
_cell.length_a   1.000
_cell.length_b   1.000
_cell.length_c   1.000
_cell.angle_alpha   90.00
_cell.angle_beta   90.00
_cell.angle_gamma   90.00
#
_symmetry.space_group_name_H-M   'P 1'
#
loop_
_entity.id
_entity.type
_entity.pdbx_description
1 polymer ?
#
loop_
_entity_poly.entity_id
_entity_poly.type
_entity_poly.pdbx_seq_one_letter_code
_entity_poly.pdbx_strand_id
1 'polypeptide(L)'
;MGSGEEDTGGGGGAVRGAVLKALVVVGGVLLLRRLRRSTTRWDHARAVADALSGEKFSREQARKDPDNFFNLRMLTCPATEMVDGSRVLYFEQAFWRSPEKPFRQRFYMVKPCPKEMKCDVELSSYAIRDAEEYKNFCDRQKDQRPQPEEVIAPLVF
;
A
#
# COMPACT_ATOMS: atom_id res chain seq x y z
N MET A 1 -15.27 -47.29 -65.12
CA MET A 1 -14.53 -47.89 -63.98
C MET A 1 -13.52 -46.86 -63.48
N GLY A 2 -13.52 -46.60 -62.16
CA GLY A 2 -12.52 -45.83 -61.42
C GLY A 2 -12.99 -44.43 -61.00
N SER A 3 -13.74 -44.26 -59.89
CA SER A 3 -13.23 -43.97 -58.52
C SER A 3 -12.30 -42.74 -58.50
N GLY A 4 -12.65 -41.56 -57.99
CA GLY A 4 -13.35 -41.30 -56.74
C GLY A 4 -12.30 -41.06 -55.65
N GLU A 5 -11.73 -39.86 -55.60
CA GLU A 5 -10.98 -39.36 -54.44
C GLU A 5 -11.30 -37.86 -54.29
N GLU A 6 -12.31 -37.58 -53.47
CA GLU A 6 -12.55 -36.25 -52.91
C GLU A 6 -11.53 -36.00 -51.80
N ASP A 7 -10.50 -35.23 -52.12
CA ASP A 7 -9.48 -34.80 -51.16
C ASP A 7 -10.11 -33.83 -50.14
N THR A 8 -10.64 -34.40 -49.06
CA THR A 8 -11.21 -33.70 -47.91
C THR A 8 -10.07 -33.22 -47.01
N GLY A 9 -9.41 -32.13 -47.41
CA GLY A 9 -8.17 -31.67 -46.76
C GLY A 9 -8.07 -30.17 -46.46
N GLY A 10 -9.17 -29.44 -46.27
CA GLY A 10 -9.14 -27.96 -46.18
C GLY A 10 -9.36 -27.32 -44.80
N GLY A 11 -9.88 -28.05 -43.81
CA GLY A 11 -10.46 -27.43 -42.60
C GLY A 11 -9.46 -27.04 -41.49
N GLY A 12 -8.38 -27.80 -41.31
CA GLY A 12 -7.51 -27.68 -40.13
C GLY A 12 -6.69 -26.38 -40.05
N GLY A 13 -6.23 -25.87 -41.20
CA GLY A 13 -5.43 -24.63 -41.28
C GLY A 13 -6.26 -23.37 -41.04
N ALA A 14 -7.48 -23.32 -41.58
CA ALA A 14 -8.41 -22.21 -41.40
C ALA A 14 -8.87 -22.09 -39.93
N VAL A 15 -9.19 -23.22 -39.30
CA VAL A 15 -9.59 -23.26 -37.87
C VAL A 15 -8.42 -22.85 -36.97
N ARG A 16 -7.21 -23.35 -37.20
CA ARG A 16 -6.01 -22.90 -36.46
C ARG A 16 -5.75 -21.40 -36.62
N GLY A 17 -5.89 -20.87 -37.83
CA GLY A 17 -5.74 -19.45 -38.11
C GLY A 17 -6.78 -18.59 -37.39
N ALA A 18 -8.03 -19.06 -37.31
CA ALA A 18 -9.10 -18.37 -36.59
C ALA A 18 -8.87 -18.37 -35.07
N VAL A 19 -8.42 -19.49 -34.50
CA VAL A 19 -8.08 -19.60 -33.06
C VAL A 19 -6.93 -18.66 -32.69
N LEU A 20 -5.87 -18.60 -33.51
CA LEU A 20 -4.73 -17.70 -33.26
C LEU A 20 -5.16 -16.22 -33.29
N LYS A 21 -5.98 -15.84 -34.28
CA LYS A 21 -6.54 -14.48 -34.36
C LYS A 21 -7.40 -14.15 -33.15
N ALA A 22 -8.25 -15.08 -32.71
CA ALA A 22 -9.07 -14.89 -31.52
C ALA A 22 -8.21 -14.69 -30.26
N LEU A 23 -7.15 -15.49 -30.08
CA LEU A 23 -6.23 -15.35 -28.95
C LEU A 23 -5.49 -14.01 -28.97
N VAL A 24 -5.03 -13.54 -30.14
CA VAL A 24 -4.37 -12.24 -30.28
C VAL A 24 -5.33 -11.09 -29.97
N VAL A 25 -6.57 -11.15 -30.46
CA VAL A 25 -7.57 -10.11 -30.18
C VAL A 25 -7.95 -10.09 -28.71
N VAL A 26 -8.22 -11.25 -28.11
CA VAL A 26 -8.55 -11.37 -26.68
C VAL A 26 -7.38 -10.92 -25.81
N GLY A 27 -6.17 -11.38 -26.11
CA GLY A 27 -4.95 -10.96 -25.43
C GLY A 27 -4.69 -9.46 -25.56
N GLY A 28 -4.87 -8.89 -26.75
CA GLY A 28 -4.74 -7.46 -27.01
C GLY A 28 -5.75 -6.62 -26.24
N VAL A 29 -7.02 -7.04 -26.17
CA VAL A 29 -8.07 -6.36 -25.39
C VAL A 29 -7.76 -6.42 -23.89
N LEU A 30 -7.31 -7.56 -23.38
CA LEU A 30 -6.92 -7.71 -21.98
C LEU A 30 -5.70 -6.84 -21.63
N LEU A 31 -4.70 -6.78 -22.52
CA LEU A 31 -3.53 -5.92 -22.35
C LEU A 31 -3.92 -4.44 -22.35
N LEU A 32 -4.74 -4.00 -23.31
CA LEU A 32 -5.23 -2.62 -23.37
C LEU A 32 -6.06 -2.25 -22.15
N ARG A 33 -6.91 -3.14 -21.64
CA ARG A 33 -7.65 -2.93 -20.39
C ARG A 33 -6.72 -2.79 -19.18
N ARG A 34 -5.65 -3.60 -19.12
CA ARG A 34 -4.67 -3.52 -18.05
C ARG A 34 -3.86 -2.22 -18.11
N LEU A 35 -3.48 -1.78 -19.31
CA LEU A 35 -2.76 -0.53 -19.54
C LEU A 35 -3.63 0.71 -19.32
N ARG A 36 -4.95 0.62 -19.56
CA ARG A 36 -5.92 1.70 -19.30
C ARG A 36 -6.43 1.76 -17.85
N ARG A 37 -5.89 0.94 -16.94
CA ARG A 37 -6.32 0.97 -15.54
C ARG A 37 -5.87 2.30 -14.91
N SER A 38 -6.77 3.26 -14.84
CA SER A 38 -6.52 4.56 -14.21
C SER A 38 -6.28 4.36 -12.72
N THR A 39 -5.18 4.88 -12.20
CA THR A 39 -4.95 4.96 -10.76
C THR A 39 -5.99 5.87 -10.13
N THR A 40 -6.66 5.39 -9.10
CA THR A 40 -7.59 6.17 -8.29
C THR A 40 -6.83 6.86 -7.16
N ARG A 41 -7.39 7.92 -6.57
CA ARG A 41 -6.84 8.52 -5.34
C ARG A 41 -6.74 7.50 -4.19
N TRP A 42 -7.62 6.51 -4.16
CA TRP A 42 -7.54 5.38 -3.23
C TRP A 42 -6.29 4.51 -3.48
N ASP A 43 -5.92 4.29 -4.73
CA ASP A 43 -4.69 3.56 -5.05
C ASP A 43 -3.45 4.34 -4.58
N HIS A 44 -3.46 5.67 -4.75
CA HIS A 44 -2.41 6.53 -4.21
C HIS A 44 -2.36 6.53 -2.68
N ALA A 45 -3.50 6.62 -1.99
CA ALA A 45 -3.56 6.56 -0.54
C ALA A 45 -3.02 5.23 0.01
N ARG A 46 -3.35 4.11 -0.64
CA ARG A 46 -2.78 2.79 -0.28
C ARG A 46 -1.26 2.76 -0.51
N ALA A 47 -0.79 3.26 -1.65
CA ALA A 47 0.64 3.32 -1.94
C ALA A 47 1.41 4.18 -0.92
N VAL A 48 0.85 5.32 -0.50
CA VAL A 48 1.44 6.15 0.55
C VAL A 48 1.48 5.41 1.89
N ALA A 49 0.38 4.78 2.29
CA ALA A 49 0.34 4.01 3.55
C ALA A 49 1.35 2.84 3.56
N ASP A 50 1.48 2.14 2.43
CA ASP A 50 2.44 1.04 2.28
C ASP A 50 3.89 1.56 2.29
N ALA A 51 4.16 2.71 1.66
CA ALA A 51 5.48 3.34 1.65
C ALA A 51 5.91 3.84 3.05
N LEU A 52 4.97 4.36 3.84
CA LEU A 52 5.22 4.79 5.22
C LEU A 52 5.48 3.63 6.16
N SER A 53 4.87 2.48 5.90
CA SER A 53 4.98 1.29 6.75
C SER A 53 6.40 0.69 6.76
N GLY A 54 6.66 -0.09 7.79
CA GLY A 54 7.91 -0.81 8.02
C GLY A 54 8.90 -0.05 8.92
N GLU A 55 10.08 -0.64 9.06
CA GLU A 55 11.20 -0.07 9.80
C GLU A 55 12.14 0.67 8.84
N LYS A 56 12.53 1.91 9.20
CA LYS A 56 13.40 2.77 8.41
C LYS A 56 14.42 3.48 9.30
N PHE A 57 15.57 3.84 8.74
CA PHE A 57 16.65 4.51 9.48
C PHE A 57 17.24 5.69 8.71
N SER A 58 17.58 6.78 9.41
CA SER A 58 18.36 7.89 8.86
C SER A 58 19.89 7.64 8.93
N ARG A 59 20.31 6.38 9.00
CA ARG A 59 21.71 5.97 9.23
C ARG A 59 22.68 6.55 8.20
N GLU A 60 22.32 6.50 6.93
CA GLU A 60 23.20 6.98 5.84
C GLU A 60 23.38 8.49 5.89
N GLN A 61 22.30 9.23 6.19
CA GLN A 61 22.32 10.68 6.37
C GLN A 61 23.19 11.07 7.57
N ALA A 62 22.96 10.44 8.73
CA ALA A 62 23.73 10.68 9.94
C ALA A 62 25.22 10.32 9.80
N ARG A 63 25.54 9.31 8.98
CA ARG A 63 26.94 8.97 8.67
C ARG A 63 27.59 10.05 7.79
N LYS A 64 26.83 10.64 6.86
CA LYS A 64 27.33 11.64 5.91
C LYS A 64 27.51 13.01 6.55
N ASP A 65 26.64 13.37 7.50
CA ASP A 65 26.66 14.66 8.20
C ASP A 65 26.31 14.46 9.69
N PRO A 66 27.29 13.99 10.50
CA PRO A 66 27.05 13.61 11.89
C PRO A 66 26.85 14.80 12.83
N ASP A 67 27.30 16.00 12.45
CA ASP A 67 27.19 17.20 13.29
C ASP A 67 25.75 17.75 13.29
N ASN A 68 24.99 17.51 12.22
CA ASN A 68 23.62 18.01 12.06
C ASN A 68 22.54 16.94 12.15
N PHE A 69 22.87 15.66 11.91
CA PHE A 69 21.88 14.59 11.84
C PHE A 69 22.20 13.41 12.75
N PHE A 70 21.22 13.05 13.59
CA PHE A 70 21.25 11.81 14.34
C PHE A 70 20.75 10.63 13.51
N ASN A 71 21.25 9.43 13.80
CA ASN A 71 20.68 8.20 13.28
C ASN A 71 19.42 7.84 14.10
N LEU A 72 18.26 8.01 13.46
CA LEU A 72 16.95 7.80 14.03
C LEU A 72 16.34 6.54 13.41
N ARG A 73 15.69 5.74 14.25
CA ARG A 73 14.80 4.64 13.85
C ARG A 73 13.39 5.20 13.72
N MET A 74 12.73 4.83 12.64
CA MET A 74 11.31 5.04 12.40
C MET A 74 10.65 3.67 12.25
N LEU A 75 9.58 3.41 13.01
CA LEU A 75 8.80 2.19 12.89
C LEU A 75 7.34 2.57 12.69
N THR A 76 6.70 1.98 11.67
CA THR A 76 5.31 2.28 11.34
C THR A 76 4.59 1.01 10.91
N CYS A 77 3.36 0.82 11.37
CA CYS A 77 2.53 -0.31 10.99
C CYS A 77 1.04 0.05 11.00
N PRO A 78 0.20 -0.71 10.28
CA PRO A 78 -1.25 -0.55 10.37
C PRO A 78 -1.74 -0.76 11.81
N ALA A 79 -2.50 0.21 12.31
CA ALA A 79 -3.19 0.14 13.59
C ALA A 79 -4.65 -0.29 13.39
N THR A 80 -5.36 0.35 12.46
CA THR A 80 -6.74 0.00 12.10
C THR A 80 -7.14 0.61 10.75
N GLU A 81 -8.36 0.33 10.28
CA GLU A 81 -8.99 0.92 9.11
C GLU A 81 -10.33 1.53 9.51
N MET A 82 -10.58 2.76 9.05
CA MET A 82 -11.84 3.47 9.26
C MET A 82 -12.94 2.90 8.36
N VAL A 83 -14.20 3.16 8.71
CA VAL A 83 -15.37 2.71 7.93
C VAL A 83 -15.39 3.21 6.49
N ASP A 84 -14.76 4.37 6.21
CA ASP A 84 -14.65 4.96 4.89
C ASP A 84 -13.48 4.40 4.06
N GLY A 85 -12.69 3.48 4.62
CA GLY A 85 -11.49 2.89 4.02
C GLY A 85 -10.19 3.66 4.32
N SER A 86 -10.25 4.74 5.11
CA SER A 86 -9.03 5.45 5.55
C SER A 86 -8.16 4.55 6.41
N ARG A 87 -6.86 4.50 6.13
CA ARG A 87 -5.92 3.68 6.90
C ARG A 87 -5.35 4.48 8.07
N VAL A 88 -5.42 3.91 9.27
CA VAL A 88 -4.77 4.46 10.46
C VAL A 88 -3.50 3.68 10.73
N LEU A 89 -2.36 4.38 10.74
CA LEU A 89 -1.05 3.83 11.02
C LEU A 89 -0.58 4.30 12.38
N TYR A 90 0.00 3.39 13.17
CA TYR A 90 0.83 3.77 14.29
C TYR A 90 2.23 4.12 13.79
N PHE A 91 2.79 5.20 14.28
CA PHE A 91 4.14 5.68 13.99
C PHE A 91 4.91 5.94 15.28
N GLU A 92 6.14 5.45 15.35
CA GLU A 92 7.10 5.83 16.39
C GLU A 92 8.46 6.20 15.81
N GLN A 93 9.15 7.10 16.51
CA GLN A 93 10.51 7.51 16.22
C GLN A 93 11.37 7.47 17.49
N ALA A 94 12.54 6.86 17.37
CA ALA A 94 13.48 6.66 18.47
C ALA A 94 14.93 6.90 18.00
N PHE A 95 15.83 7.18 18.93
CA PHE A 95 17.26 7.09 18.63
C PHE A 95 17.63 5.63 18.37
N TRP A 96 18.50 5.37 17.39
CA TRP A 96 18.85 3.99 17.01
C TRP A 96 19.47 3.16 18.15
N ARG A 97 20.10 3.81 19.15
CA ARG A 97 20.71 3.16 20.32
C ARG A 97 19.72 2.82 21.44
N SER A 98 18.52 3.39 21.40
CA SER A 98 17.47 3.19 22.39
C SER A 98 16.12 3.06 21.69
N PRO A 99 15.96 2.06 20.80
CA PRO A 99 14.73 1.87 20.03
C PRO A 99 13.48 1.70 20.93
N GLU A 100 13.66 1.16 22.13
CA GLU A 100 12.62 0.92 23.14
C GLU A 100 12.14 2.19 23.86
N LYS A 101 12.78 3.34 23.60
CA LYS A 101 12.44 4.65 24.19
C LYS A 101 12.12 5.65 23.08
N PRO A 102 10.99 5.50 22.37
CA PRO A 102 10.60 6.44 21.32
C PRO A 102 10.33 7.82 21.93
N PHE A 103 10.93 8.86 21.36
CA PHE A 103 10.72 10.25 21.78
C PHE A 103 9.52 10.90 21.08
N ARG A 104 8.97 10.24 20.05
CA ARG A 104 7.78 10.68 19.34
C ARG A 104 6.95 9.46 18.94
N GLN A 105 5.67 9.51 19.27
CA GLN A 105 4.66 8.54 18.83
C GLN A 105 3.43 9.30 18.30
N ARG A 106 2.84 8.82 17.20
CA ARG A 106 1.70 9.45 16.52
C ARG A 106 0.80 8.41 15.88
N PHE A 107 -0.45 8.77 15.65
CA PHE A 107 -1.28 8.12 14.65
C PHE A 107 -1.30 8.93 13.36
N TYR A 108 -1.13 8.25 12.23
CA TYR A 108 -1.32 8.83 10.90
C TYR A 108 -2.58 8.28 10.28
N MET A 109 -3.51 9.16 9.91
CA MET A 109 -4.65 8.79 9.07
C MET A 109 -4.33 9.14 7.62
N VAL A 110 -4.34 8.14 6.75
CA VAL A 110 -4.04 8.26 5.33
C VAL A 110 -5.31 7.97 4.53
N LYS A 111 -5.78 8.96 3.78
CA LYS A 111 -7.01 8.89 2.99
C LYS A 111 -6.90 9.70 1.70
N PRO A 112 -7.74 9.46 0.69
CA PRO A 112 -7.83 10.34 -0.47
C PRO A 112 -8.19 11.77 -0.06
N CYS A 113 -7.64 12.75 -0.77
CA CYS A 113 -8.15 14.10 -0.63
C CYS A 113 -9.64 14.18 -1.03
N PRO A 114 -10.45 14.98 -0.31
CA PRO A 114 -11.78 15.39 -0.75
C PRO A 114 -11.80 15.92 -2.18
N LYS A 115 -12.94 15.81 -2.86
CA LYS A 115 -13.07 16.16 -4.28
C LYS A 115 -12.84 17.65 -4.53
N GLU A 116 -13.11 18.46 -3.52
CA GLU A 116 -13.01 19.92 -3.52
C GLU A 116 -11.55 20.38 -3.45
N MET A 117 -10.62 19.51 -3.02
CA MET A 117 -9.19 19.81 -2.94
C MET A 117 -8.40 19.28 -4.15
N LYS A 118 -7.44 20.09 -4.62
CA LYS A 118 -6.50 19.74 -5.68
C LYS A 118 -5.29 18.98 -5.12
N CYS A 119 -5.53 17.78 -4.58
CA CYS A 119 -4.51 16.84 -4.14
C CYS A 119 -5.02 15.41 -4.28
N ASP A 120 -4.11 14.42 -4.17
CA ASP A 120 -4.48 13.01 -4.29
C ASP A 120 -4.68 12.34 -2.93
N VAL A 121 -3.79 12.60 -1.97
CA VAL A 121 -3.77 11.96 -0.65
C VAL A 121 -3.66 13.02 0.44
N GLU A 122 -4.48 12.88 1.47
CA GLU A 122 -4.41 13.60 2.73
C GLU A 122 -3.76 12.68 3.79
N LEU A 123 -2.73 13.19 4.47
CA LEU A 123 -2.13 12.56 5.64
C LEU A 123 -2.30 13.50 6.82
N SER A 124 -3.04 13.04 7.82
CA SER A 124 -3.29 13.79 9.05
C SER A 124 -2.59 13.09 10.23
N SER A 125 -1.93 13.87 11.08
CA SER A 125 -1.13 13.37 12.20
C SER A 125 -1.75 13.75 13.54
N TYR A 126 -2.00 12.74 14.38
CA TYR A 126 -2.69 12.88 15.66
C TYR A 126 -1.77 12.49 16.82
N ALA A 127 -1.88 13.22 17.92
CA ALA A 127 -1.16 12.92 19.15
C ALA A 127 -1.79 11.71 19.86
N ILE A 128 -0.96 10.93 20.55
CA ILE A 128 -1.41 9.82 21.41
C ILE A 128 -1.54 10.36 22.83
N ARG A 129 -2.67 10.09 23.49
CA ARG A 129 -2.96 10.59 24.84
C ARG A 129 -2.06 9.92 25.88
N ASP A 130 -2.10 8.58 25.94
CA ASP A 130 -1.21 7.78 26.78
C ASP A 130 -0.14 7.11 25.92
N ALA A 131 1.00 7.77 25.71
CA ALA A 131 2.06 7.24 24.87
C ALA A 131 2.76 6.00 25.47
N GLU A 132 2.60 5.72 26.76
CA GLU A 132 3.24 4.56 27.40
C GLU A 132 2.57 3.26 26.94
N GLU A 133 1.24 3.26 26.91
CA GLU A 133 0.42 2.13 26.46
C GLU A 133 0.72 1.71 25.02
N TYR A 134 1.18 2.64 24.20
CA TYR A 134 1.43 2.43 22.77
C TYR A 134 2.88 2.11 22.43
N LYS A 135 3.82 2.09 23.38
CA LYS A 135 5.22 1.78 23.09
C LYS A 135 5.38 0.43 22.38
N ASN A 136 6.24 0.39 21.35
CA ASN A 136 6.54 -0.80 20.55
C ASN A 136 5.26 -1.46 20.01
N PHE A 137 4.23 -0.67 19.68
CA PHE A 137 2.94 -1.17 19.20
C PHE A 137 3.09 -2.16 18.04
N CYS A 138 4.01 -1.88 17.11
CA CYS A 138 4.22 -2.72 15.94
C CYS A 138 4.86 -4.08 16.24
N ASP A 139 5.58 -4.20 17.35
CA ASP A 139 6.27 -5.43 17.74
C ASP A 139 5.37 -6.39 18.55
N ARG A 140 4.27 -5.87 19.13
CA ARG A 140 3.29 -6.67 19.88
C ARG A 140 2.41 -7.52 18.96
N GLN A 141 1.87 -8.63 19.46
CA GLN A 141 0.81 -9.36 18.73
C GLN A 141 -0.48 -8.53 18.70
N LYS A 142 -1.34 -8.71 17.69
CA LYS A 142 -2.51 -7.85 17.46
C LYS A 142 -3.51 -7.85 18.62
N ASP A 143 -3.67 -8.98 19.29
CA ASP A 143 -4.51 -9.19 20.47
C ASP A 143 -3.97 -8.53 21.75
N GLN A 144 -2.68 -8.17 21.76
CA GLN A 144 -1.99 -7.51 22.87
C GLN A 144 -1.85 -5.98 22.66
N ARG A 145 -2.43 -5.47 21.57
CA ARG A 145 -2.46 -4.05 21.25
C ARG A 145 -3.79 -3.44 21.70
N PRO A 146 -3.82 -2.13 21.99
CA PRO A 146 -5.08 -1.41 22.16
C PRO A 146 -6.03 -1.65 20.99
N GLN A 147 -7.33 -1.77 21.28
CA GLN A 147 -8.32 -2.14 20.29
C GLN A 147 -8.56 -1.02 19.27
N PRO A 148 -9.04 -1.34 18.06
CA PRO A 148 -9.39 -0.35 17.04
C PRO A 148 -10.21 0.85 17.54
N GLU A 149 -11.19 0.62 18.43
CA GLU A 149 -12.07 1.65 18.96
C GLU A 149 -11.30 2.67 19.81
N GLU A 150 -10.32 2.20 20.58
CA GLU A 150 -9.45 3.02 21.43
C GLU A 150 -8.49 3.86 20.57
N VAL A 151 -7.99 3.27 19.47
CA VAL A 151 -7.15 3.95 18.48
C VAL A 151 -7.92 5.05 17.74
N ILE A 152 -9.20 4.82 17.44
CA ILE A 152 -10.03 5.75 16.65
C ILE A 152 -10.57 6.90 17.50
N ALA A 153 -10.90 6.67 18.77
CA ALA A 153 -11.44 7.69 19.67
C ALA A 153 -10.70 9.05 19.60
N PRO A 154 -9.35 9.15 19.65
CA PRO A 154 -8.65 10.43 19.56
C PRO A 154 -8.62 11.07 18.16
N LEU A 155 -9.09 10.40 17.10
CA LEU A 155 -9.06 10.88 15.72
C LEU A 155 -10.35 11.59 15.30
N VAL A 156 -11.45 11.30 16.00
CA VAL A 156 -12.82 11.71 15.64
C VAL A 156 -13.36 12.81 16.57
N PHE A 157 -12.66 13.10 17.68
CA PHE A 157 -13.04 14.11 18.68
C PHE A 157 -11.96 15.18 18.86
#